data_AF-A0A2N7YDL8-F1
#
_entry.id   AF-A0A2N7YDL8-F1
#
_cell.length_a   1.000
_cell.length_b   1.000
_cell.length_c   1.000
_cell.angle_alpha   90.00
_cell.angle_beta   90.00
_cell.angle_gamma   90.00
#
_symmetry.space_group_name_H-M   'P 1'
#
loop_
_entity.id
_entity.type
_entity.pdbx_description
1 polymer ?
#
loop_
_entity_poly.entity_id
_entity_poly.type
_entity_poly.pdbx_seq_one_letter_code
_entity_poly.pdbx_strand_id
1 'polypeptide(L)'
;MAAKRLLRTRSDITVSVVNPRPHFVQRIRLHQMIAAGYDATVSFDRALPRAAHRVFGEVTTIEAALGRLTLDDGSVLDYDYLVYA
;
A
#
# COMPACT_ATOMS: atom_id res chain seq x y z
N MET A 1 10.58 -1.26 -0.37
CA MET A 1 9.19 -0.95 -0.75
C MET A 1 9.16 -0.35 -2.15
N ALA A 2 8.28 -0.86 -3.02
CA ALA A 2 8.15 -0.40 -4.40
C ALA A 2 7.81 1.10 -4.48
N ALA A 3 6.78 1.56 -3.75
CA ALA A 3 6.38 2.96 -3.73
C ALA A 3 7.51 3.94 -3.35
N LYS A 4 8.29 3.63 -2.30
CA LYS A 4 9.46 4.44 -1.91
C LYS A 4 10.50 4.54 -3.01
N ARG A 5 10.76 3.43 -3.71
CA ARG A 5 11.75 3.39 -4.79
C ARG A 5 11.26 4.23 -5.97
N LEU A 6 10.03 4.01 -6.41
CA LEU A 6 9.41 4.70 -7.54
C LEU A 6 9.41 6.22 -7.33
N LEU A 7 8.88 6.69 -6.19
CA LEU A 7 8.81 8.12 -5.85
C LEU A 7 10.17 8.77 -5.58
N ARG A 8 11.23 7.98 -5.33
CA ARG A 8 12.60 8.50 -5.22
C ARG A 8 13.25 8.68 -6.59
N THR A 9 12.89 7.85 -7.57
CA THR A 9 13.51 7.83 -8.90
C THR A 9 12.76 8.66 -9.93
N ARG A 10 11.47 8.92 -9.72
CA ARG A 10 10.58 9.60 -10.64
C ARG A 10 9.67 10.54 -9.86
N SER A 11 9.55 11.78 -10.34
CA SER A 11 8.67 12.82 -9.76
C SER A 11 7.45 13.10 -10.64
N ASP A 12 7.41 12.51 -11.83
CA ASP A 12 6.40 12.67 -12.88
C ASP A 12 5.33 11.56 -12.84
N ILE A 13 5.28 10.78 -11.77
CA ILE A 13 4.33 9.67 -11.61
C ILE A 13 3.53 9.81 -10.33
N THR A 14 2.27 9.40 -10.41
CA THR A 14 1.40 9.23 -9.25
C THR A 14 1.53 7.81 -8.74
N VAL A 15 1.73 7.62 -7.44
CA VAL A 15 1.79 6.29 -6.81
C VAL A 15 0.72 6.18 -5.75
N SER A 16 -0.24 5.30 -5.99
CA SER A 16 -1.27 4.89 -5.02
C SER A 16 -0.91 3.56 -4.40
N VAL A 17 -0.96 3.49 -3.07
CA VAL A 17 -0.82 2.24 -2.30
C VAL A 17 -2.19 1.91 -1.72
N VAL A 18 -2.79 0.84 -2.24
CA VAL A 18 -4.06 0.30 -1.75
C VAL A 18 -3.78 -0.78 -0.71
N ASN A 19 -4.38 -0.66 0.49
CA ASN A 19 -4.29 -1.68 1.52
C ASN A 19 -5.47 -1.54 2.49
N PRO A 20 -6.16 -2.62 2.91
CA PRO A 20 -7.27 -2.51 3.86
C PRO A 20 -6.86 -1.99 5.25
N ARG A 21 -5.56 -2.02 5.60
CA ARG A 21 -5.06 -1.59 6.91
C ARG A 21 -4.29 -0.27 6.83
N PRO A 22 -4.50 0.68 7.78
CA PRO A 22 -3.79 1.96 7.80
C PRO A 22 -2.36 1.90 8.35
N HIS A 23 -1.84 0.69 8.59
CA HIS A 23 -0.53 0.46 9.18
C HIS A 23 0.23 -0.64 8.44
N PHE A 24 1.56 -0.50 8.45
CA PHE A 24 2.51 -1.47 7.96
C PHE A 24 2.95 -2.37 9.12
N VAL A 25 2.84 -3.68 8.94
CA VAL A 25 3.33 -4.66 9.91
C VAL A 25 4.76 -5.03 9.55
N GLN A 26 5.70 -4.75 10.46
CA GLN A 26 7.07 -5.23 10.39
C GLN A 26 7.10 -6.74 10.68
N ARG A 27 6.73 -7.58 9.71
CA ARG A 27 6.58 -9.04 9.90
C ARG A 27 7.80 -9.71 10.55
N ILE A 28 9.00 -9.24 10.23
CA ILE A 28 10.25 -9.74 10.84
C ILE A 28 10.31 -9.49 12.37
N ARG A 29 9.58 -8.50 12.89
CA ARG A 29 9.52 -8.10 14.31
C ARG A 29 8.41 -8.83 15.08
N LEU A 30 7.57 -9.65 14.44
CA LEU A 30 6.47 -10.33 15.13
C LEU A 30 6.94 -11.24 16.27
N HIS A 31 8.15 -11.80 16.17
CA HIS A 31 8.75 -12.56 17.27
C HIS A 31 8.96 -11.69 18.52
N GLN A 32 9.31 -10.41 18.37
CA GLN A 32 9.46 -9.47 19.48
C GLN A 32 8.11 -9.04 20.04
N MET A 33 7.07 -8.96 19.20
CA MET A 33 5.70 -8.73 19.66
C MET A 33 5.23 -9.85 20.58
N ILE A 34 5.44 -11.11 20.18
CA ILE A 34 5.04 -12.28 20.99
C ILE A 34 5.92 -12.45 22.23
N ALA A 35 7.24 -12.30 22.10
CA ALA A 35 8.17 -12.58 23.20
C ALA A 35 8.32 -11.42 24.21
N ALA A 36 8.08 -10.18 23.77
CA ALA A 36 8.42 -8.99 24.54
C ALA A 36 7.39 -7.85 24.43
N GLY A 37 6.22 -8.08 23.83
CA GLY A 37 5.15 -7.08 23.73
C GLY A 37 5.48 -5.89 22.82
N TYR A 38 6.48 -6.01 21.94
CA TYR A 38 6.86 -4.94 21.01
C TYR A 38 5.73 -4.63 20.00
N ASP A 39 5.42 -3.35 19.80
CA ASP A 39 4.51 -2.93 18.73
C ASP A 39 5.20 -3.07 17.36
N ALA A 40 4.82 -4.11 16.63
CA ALA A 40 5.35 -4.41 15.30
C ALA A 40 4.69 -3.60 14.18
N THR A 41 3.86 -2.60 14.49
CA THR A 41 3.16 -1.78 13.49
C THR A 41 3.80 -0.40 13.32
N VAL A 42 3.66 0.15 12.11
CA VAL A 42 4.07 1.51 11.77
C VAL A 42 2.98 2.14 10.93
N SER A 43 2.49 3.33 11.28
CA SER A 43 1.46 4.00 10.45
C SER A 43 1.93 4.19 9.01
N PHE A 44 1.01 4.12 8.04
CA PHE A 44 1.35 4.35 6.64
C PHE A 44 1.87 5.76 6.37
N ASP A 45 1.49 6.75 7.17
CA ASP A 45 2.02 8.11 7.08
C ASP A 45 3.52 8.19 7.39
N ARG A 46 3.99 7.37 8.34
CA ARG A 46 5.42 7.23 8.64
C ARG A 46 6.10 6.25 7.67
N ALA A 47 5.40 5.21 7.25
CA ALA A 47 5.97 4.15 6.45
C ALA A 47 6.13 4.53 4.97
N LEU A 48 5.34 5.45 4.42
CA LEU A 48 5.38 5.85 3.00
C LEU A 48 5.83 7.31 2.82
N PRO A 49 6.42 7.68 1.67
CA PRO A 49 6.72 9.08 1.36
C PRO A 49 5.43 9.93 1.39
N ARG A 50 5.55 11.23 1.70
CA ARG A 50 4.39 12.14 1.69
C ARG A 50 3.68 12.22 0.34
N ALA A 51 4.42 12.03 -0.76
CA ALA A 51 3.88 12.03 -2.12
C ALA A 51 3.11 10.75 -2.51
N ALA A 52 3.13 9.70 -1.68
CA ALA A 52 2.34 8.50 -1.94
C ALA A 52 0.88 8.74 -1.56
N HIS A 53 -0.04 8.43 -2.48
CA HIS A 53 -1.46 8.38 -2.19
C HIS A 53 -1.77 7.09 -1.43
N ARG A 54 -2.53 7.20 -0.35
CA ARG A 54 -2.94 6.07 0.49
C ARG A 54 -4.42 5.85 0.25
N VAL A 55 -4.78 4.65 -0.16
CA VAL A 55 -6.16 4.25 -0.38
C VAL A 55 -6.43 3.07 0.54
N PHE A 56 -7.38 3.24 1.46
CA PHE A 56 -7.75 2.19 2.39
C PHE A 56 -8.98 1.46 1.87
N GLY A 57 -8.81 0.18 1.59
CA GLY A 57 -9.83 -0.68 1.00
C GLY A 57 -9.20 -1.99 0.55
N GLU A 58 -10.03 -3.02 0.43
CA GLU A 58 -9.63 -4.30 -0.14
C GLU A 58 -9.93 -4.31 -1.63
N VAL A 59 -8.95 -4.61 -2.47
CA VAL A 59 -9.19 -4.78 -3.91
C VAL A 59 -9.93 -6.10 -4.12
N THR A 60 -11.17 -6.03 -4.59
CA THR A 60 -12.04 -7.19 -4.83
C THR A 60 -12.00 -7.66 -6.28
N THR A 61 -11.68 -6.78 -7.23
CA THR A 61 -11.57 -7.14 -8.66
C THR A 61 -10.44 -6.37 -9.33
N ILE A 62 -9.72 -7.04 -10.23
CA ILE A 62 -8.67 -6.47 -11.08
C ILE A 62 -9.05 -6.73 -12.54
N GLU A 63 -9.49 -5.70 -13.24
CA GLU A 63 -9.80 -5.74 -14.67
C GLU A 63 -8.55 -5.35 -15.47
N ALA A 64 -7.60 -6.29 -15.57
CA ALA A 64 -6.27 -6.00 -16.11
C ALA A 64 -6.28 -5.50 -17.57
N ALA A 65 -7.23 -5.95 -18.39
CA ALA A 65 -7.37 -5.50 -19.77
C ALA A 65 -7.82 -4.03 -19.89
N LEU A 66 -8.46 -3.49 -18.84
CA LEU A 66 -8.95 -2.11 -18.80
C LEU A 66 -8.07 -1.21 -17.92
N GLY A 67 -7.10 -1.77 -17.20
CA GLY A 67 -6.29 -1.03 -16.25
C GLY A 67 -7.10 -0.51 -15.07
N ARG A 68 -7.98 -1.34 -14.49
CA ARG A 68 -8.94 -0.91 -13.46
C ARG A 68 -9.01 -1.85 -12.26
N LEU A 69 -9.19 -1.29 -11.07
CA LEU A 69 -9.42 -1.96 -9.80
C LEU A 69 -10.80 -1.60 -9.26
N THR A 70 -11.46 -2.56 -8.61
CA THR A 70 -12.66 -2.32 -7.79
C THR A 70 -12.31 -2.64 -6.33
N LEU A 71 -12.69 -1.75 -5.42
CA LEU A 71 -12.54 -1.93 -3.98
C LEU A 71 -13.78 -2.62 -3.37
N ASP A 72 -13.69 -2.98 -2.10
CA ASP A 72 -14.74 -3.58 -1.28
C ASP A 72 -15.92 -2.65 -1.03
N ASP A 73 -15.71 -1.34 -1.06
CA ASP A 73 -16.77 -0.32 -1.00
C ASP A 73 -17.41 -0.03 -2.37
N GLY A 74 -16.98 -0.71 -3.43
CA GLY A 74 -17.41 -0.48 -4.82
C GLY A 74 -16.71 0.68 -5.52
N SER A 75 -15.78 1.38 -4.85
CA SER A 75 -14.96 2.42 -5.48
C SER A 75 -14.10 1.83 -6.59
N VAL A 76 -13.90 2.61 -7.64
CA VAL A 76 -13.12 2.22 -8.82
C VAL A 76 -11.86 3.07 -8.92
N LEU A 77 -10.71 2.44 -9.16
CA LEU A 77 -9.44 3.12 -9.47
C LEU A 77 -8.88 2.64 -10.80
N ASP A 78 -8.57 3.58 -11.69
CA ASP A 78 -7.82 3.27 -12.90
C ASP A 78 -6.30 3.34 -12.64
N TYR A 79 -5.51 2.61 -13.42
CA TYR A 79 -4.05 2.55 -13.33
C TYR A 79 -3.39 2.29 -14.69
N ASP A 80 -2.20 2.84 -14.88
CA ASP A 80 -1.33 2.50 -16.02
C ASP A 80 -0.46 1.26 -15.73
N TYR A 81 0.00 1.14 -14.48
CA TYR A 81 0.83 0.03 -14.00
C TYR A 81 0.36 -0.47 -12.64
N LEU A 82 0.27 -1.79 -12.49
CA LEU A 82 -0.06 -2.44 -11.22
C LEU A 82 1.15 -3.19 -10.66
N VAL A 83 1.42 -2.96 -9.38
CA VAL A 83 2.35 -3.78 -8.59
C VAL A 83 1.53 -4.54 -7.56
N TYR A 84 1.40 -5.85 -7.74
CA TYR A 84 0.75 -6.74 -6.77
C TYR A 84 1.80 -7.23 -5.75
N ALA A 85 1.58 -6.99 -4.46
CA ALA A 85 2.59 -7.19 -3.40
C ALA A 85 2.00 -7.53 -2.03
#